data_AF-A0A8T4CAH6-F1
#
_entry.id   AF-A0A8T4CAH6-F1
#
_cell.length_a   1.000
_cell.length_b   1.000
_cell.length_c   1.000
_cell.angle_alpha   90.00
_cell.angle_beta   90.00
_cell.angle_gamma   90.00
#
_symmetry.space_group_name_H-M   'P 1'
#
loop_
_entity.id
_entity.type
_entity.pdbx_description
1 polymer ?
#
loop_
_entity_poly.entity_id
_entity_poly.type
_entity_poly.pdbx_seq_one_letter_code
_entity_poly.pdbx_strand_id
1 'polypeptide(L)'
;MDNYPFLRRLDTHTWMSLFRSKLGEKEIILVGTAHISKTSVELVQKTITEEKPDIVGVELDEIRLQKLMNGEKWENTNVLKLIESGQSGLVLLNLFLSNMQKRLGENVGVKPGDEMKIAVEYAQQTKTPLLLMDRSLQITMKRALSNVSLWEKLKLGGSLVMGLFGDAEQKLDEKKIEEMKQSDLVTKLMEDLSKEYPKLKKTLVDERDAYIAHALIQTPGKKIVGVVGAGHVKGILEHLEKHRTGKKDEIIPLNELNIVPTKKKNKWMEWGIPIVFVAIFIWLFLQGGVESSLHFFAFWFIGHGILAALGALAGGAHWTTVLGVFLTAWFAALHPLIAAGWIAAAMEAKRDAPAMKDFTSLDKLNSLGSFRKNRVTQILLITVLTNLGSMLATILVIPYLVSVLA
;
A
#
# COMPACT_ATOMS: atom_id res chain seq x y z
N MET A 1 6.93 -11.94 29.95
CA MET A 1 6.42 -12.95 28.99
C MET A 1 5.96 -14.20 29.75
N ASP A 2 5.62 -14.05 31.03
CA ASP A 2 5.44 -15.13 32.01
C ASP A 2 3.98 -15.60 32.15
N ASN A 3 3.10 -15.18 31.23
CA ASN A 3 1.65 -15.45 31.30
C ASN A 3 1.17 -16.60 30.40
N TYR A 4 2.07 -17.36 29.74
CA TYR A 4 1.67 -18.41 28.78
C TYR A 4 2.43 -19.74 28.97
N PRO A 5 1.99 -20.62 29.90
CA PRO A 5 2.69 -21.85 30.29
C PRO A 5 2.75 -22.96 29.22
N PHE A 6 2.20 -22.75 28.02
CA PHE A 6 2.17 -23.72 26.92
C PHE A 6 3.12 -23.40 25.75
N LEU A 7 3.87 -22.29 25.82
CA LEU A 7 4.87 -21.94 24.81
C LEU A 7 6.15 -22.76 25.04
N ARG A 8 6.41 -23.77 24.20
CA ARG A 8 7.71 -24.46 24.16
C ARG A 8 8.60 -23.82 23.09
N ARG A 9 9.46 -22.88 23.47
CA ARG A 9 10.53 -22.34 22.63
C ARG A 9 11.60 -23.44 22.47
N LEU A 10 11.86 -23.87 21.23
CA LEU A 10 12.80 -24.96 20.94
C LEU A 10 14.24 -24.49 20.62
N ASP A 11 14.47 -23.20 20.33
CA ASP A 11 15.83 -22.64 20.23
C ASP A 11 15.94 -21.27 20.91
N THR A 12 17.14 -20.96 21.39
CA THR A 12 17.45 -19.75 22.16
C THR A 12 18.11 -18.64 21.35
N HIS A 13 18.19 -18.75 20.01
CA HIS A 13 18.88 -17.76 19.18
C HIS A 13 18.13 -17.53 17.86
N THR A 14 17.58 -16.32 17.73
CA THR A 14 16.94 -15.70 16.55
C THR A 14 15.43 -15.89 16.36
N TRP A 15 14.84 -14.93 15.65
CA TRP A 15 13.41 -14.70 15.39
C TRP A 15 12.73 -15.81 14.56
N MET A 16 13.47 -16.86 14.26
CA MET A 16 13.00 -18.04 13.56
C MET A 16 12.52 -19.05 14.59
N SER A 17 11.21 -19.09 14.77
CA SER A 17 10.65 -19.89 15.86
C SER A 17 9.45 -20.68 15.35
N LEU A 18 9.44 -21.94 15.76
CA LEU A 18 8.36 -22.87 15.53
C LEU A 18 7.43 -22.80 16.75
N PHE A 19 6.17 -22.46 16.51
CA PHE A 19 5.17 -22.35 17.56
C PHE A 19 4.07 -23.36 17.34
N ARG A 20 3.59 -23.97 18.42
CA ARG A 20 2.48 -24.92 18.37
C ARG A 20 1.32 -24.40 19.18
N SER A 21 0.12 -24.51 18.63
CA SER A 21 -1.13 -24.22 19.29
C SER A 21 -2.12 -25.35 19.05
N LYS A 22 -2.88 -25.74 20.08
CA LYS A 22 -3.93 -26.76 19.96
C LYS A 22 -5.30 -26.12 20.11
N LEU A 23 -6.17 -26.34 19.14
CA LEU A 23 -7.58 -25.97 19.14
C LEU A 23 -8.44 -27.25 19.06
N GLY A 24 -8.82 -27.79 20.21
CA GLY A 24 -9.52 -29.08 20.28
C GLY A 24 -8.62 -30.20 19.75
N GLU A 25 -9.10 -30.94 18.73
CA GLU A 25 -8.31 -31.97 18.03
C GLU A 25 -7.35 -31.41 16.97
N LYS A 26 -7.42 -30.11 16.67
CA LYS A 26 -6.58 -29.47 15.67
C LYS A 26 -5.26 -28.99 16.27
N GLU A 27 -4.15 -29.38 15.66
CA GLU A 27 -2.81 -28.86 15.88
C GLU A 27 -2.45 -27.84 14.79
N ILE A 28 -2.09 -26.63 15.21
CA ILE A 28 -1.59 -25.56 14.33
C ILE A 28 -0.13 -25.33 14.68
N ILE A 29 0.73 -25.42 13.67
CA ILE A 29 2.16 -25.18 13.76
C ILE A 29 2.47 -23.93 12.94
N LEU A 30 2.94 -22.86 13.59
CA LEU A 30 3.35 -21.64 12.91
C LEU A 30 4.87 -21.62 12.77
N VAL A 31 5.34 -21.44 11.55
CA VAL A 31 6.75 -21.21 11.24
C VAL A 31 6.93 -19.72 11.01
N GLY A 32 7.51 -19.03 11.99
CA GLY A 32 7.84 -17.61 11.88
C GLY A 32 9.10 -17.40 11.04
N THR A 33 8.98 -16.70 9.92
CA THR A 33 10.06 -16.50 8.96
C THR A 33 10.51 -15.04 8.90
N ALA A 34 11.80 -14.83 8.68
CA ALA A 34 12.31 -13.56 8.20
C ALA A 34 12.40 -13.65 6.67
N HIS A 35 11.65 -12.81 5.94
CA HIS A 35 11.44 -12.89 4.49
C HIS A 35 12.69 -12.76 3.60
N ILE A 36 13.88 -12.70 4.20
CA ILE A 36 15.17 -12.53 3.55
C ILE A 36 16.21 -13.35 4.35
N SER A 37 15.94 -14.64 4.56
CA SER A 37 16.83 -15.50 5.34
C SER A 37 16.87 -16.91 4.80
N LYS A 38 18.06 -17.37 4.41
CA LYS A 38 18.28 -18.75 3.94
C LYS A 38 17.88 -19.76 5.01
N THR A 39 18.19 -19.44 6.26
CA THR A 39 17.85 -20.27 7.40
C THR A 39 16.33 -20.39 7.56
N SER A 40 15.54 -19.34 7.23
CA SER A 40 14.07 -19.43 7.24
C SER A 40 13.54 -20.42 6.20
N VAL A 41 14.16 -20.46 5.00
CA VAL A 41 13.83 -21.44 3.96
C VAL A 41 14.09 -22.87 4.44
N GLU A 42 15.26 -23.11 5.03
CA GLU A 42 15.65 -24.42 5.56
C GLU A 42 14.72 -24.88 6.70
N LEU A 43 14.35 -23.95 7.61
CA LEU A 43 13.42 -24.24 8.70
C LEU A 43 12.02 -24.63 8.18
N VAL A 44 11.51 -23.89 7.19
CA VAL A 44 10.21 -24.21 6.56
C VAL A 44 10.27 -25.59 5.92
N GLN A 45 11.29 -25.86 5.10
CA GLN A 45 11.45 -27.13 4.41
C GLN A 45 11.54 -28.31 5.38
N LYS A 46 12.34 -28.17 6.45
CA LYS A 46 12.45 -29.19 7.49
C LYS A 46 11.11 -29.43 8.17
N THR A 47 10.43 -28.37 8.58
CA THR A 47 9.16 -28.46 9.33
C THR A 47 8.07 -29.15 8.52
N ILE A 48 7.83 -28.72 7.27
CA ILE A 48 6.77 -29.32 6.44
C ILE A 48 7.05 -30.79 6.11
N THR A 49 8.33 -31.16 5.94
CA THR A 49 8.75 -32.54 5.62
C THR A 49 8.61 -33.48 6.83
N GLU A 50 9.00 -33.01 8.02
CA GLU A 50 8.94 -33.79 9.26
C GLU A 50 7.51 -33.91 9.79
N GLU A 51 6.74 -32.82 9.76
CA GLU A 51 5.40 -32.78 10.37
C GLU A 51 4.34 -33.47 9.53
N LYS A 52 4.54 -33.53 8.20
CA LYS A 52 3.60 -34.09 7.21
C LYS A 52 2.16 -33.61 7.47
N PRO A 53 1.91 -32.29 7.37
CA PRO A 53 0.62 -31.73 7.73
C PRO A 53 -0.48 -32.14 6.75
N ASP A 54 -1.72 -32.10 7.22
CA ASP A 54 -2.90 -32.25 6.36
C ASP A 54 -3.04 -31.05 5.43
N ILE A 55 -2.57 -29.87 5.87
CA ILE A 55 -2.67 -28.60 5.14
C ILE A 55 -1.42 -27.75 5.36
N VAL A 56 -0.93 -27.14 4.28
CA VAL A 56 0.12 -26.13 4.32
C VAL A 56 -0.52 -24.76 4.08
N GLY A 57 -0.31 -23.82 5.00
CA GLY A 57 -0.75 -22.45 4.88
C GLY A 57 0.39 -21.49 4.58
N VAL A 58 0.16 -20.49 3.74
CA VAL A 58 1.12 -19.41 3.46
C VAL A 58 0.49 -18.03 3.66
N GLU A 59 1.25 -17.08 4.21
CA GLU A 59 0.87 -15.66 4.35
C GLU A 59 0.87 -14.92 2.99
N LEU A 60 0.06 -15.41 2.04
CA LEU A 60 -0.10 -14.82 0.71
C LEU A 60 -1.58 -14.72 0.37
N ASP A 61 -1.91 -13.72 -0.44
CA ASP A 61 -3.16 -13.65 -1.20
C ASP A 61 -2.97 -14.29 -2.58
N GLU A 62 -4.07 -14.49 -3.31
CA GLU A 62 -4.07 -15.12 -4.65
C GLU A 62 -3.16 -14.38 -5.64
N ILE A 63 -3.16 -13.04 -5.60
CA ILE A 63 -2.37 -12.20 -6.51
C ILE A 63 -0.88 -12.37 -6.22
N ARG A 64 -0.50 -12.39 -4.94
CA ARG A 64 0.88 -12.56 -4.49
C ARG A 64 1.37 -13.98 -4.75
N LEU A 65 0.53 -15.00 -4.57
CA LEU A 65 0.86 -16.38 -4.95
C LEU A 65 1.18 -16.46 -6.45
N GLN A 66 0.30 -15.93 -7.31
CA GLN A 66 0.51 -15.94 -8.75
C GLN A 66 1.79 -15.20 -9.14
N LYS A 67 2.07 -14.04 -8.52
CA LYS A 67 3.31 -13.29 -8.74
C LYS A 67 4.55 -14.10 -8.34
N LEU A 68 4.49 -14.79 -7.20
CA LEU A 68 5.59 -15.61 -6.69
C LEU A 68 5.89 -16.81 -7.61
N MET A 69 4.84 -17.45 -8.14
CA MET A 69 4.97 -18.67 -8.95
C MET A 69 5.23 -18.40 -10.43
N ASN A 70 4.51 -17.44 -11.02
CA ASN A 70 4.52 -17.20 -12.48
C ASN A 70 5.40 -16.03 -12.91
N GLY A 71 5.97 -15.27 -11.96
CA GLY A 71 6.79 -14.10 -12.24
C GLY A 71 6.04 -13.01 -13.01
N GLU A 72 6.74 -12.35 -13.93
CA GLU A 72 6.38 -11.06 -14.56
C GLU A 72 5.16 -11.08 -15.50
N LYS A 73 4.52 -12.23 -15.76
CA LYS A 73 3.42 -12.33 -16.75
C LYS A 73 2.12 -11.62 -16.35
N TRP A 74 1.97 -11.17 -15.10
CA TRP A 74 0.72 -10.66 -14.53
C TRP A 74 0.51 -9.13 -14.61
N GLU A 75 1.50 -8.36 -15.09
CA GLU A 75 1.54 -6.91 -14.82
C GLU A 75 0.73 -6.01 -15.77
N ASN A 76 0.34 -6.46 -16.96
CA ASN A 76 -0.25 -5.56 -17.96
C ASN A 76 -1.71 -5.18 -17.70
N THR A 77 -2.58 -6.17 -17.48
CA THR A 77 -4.05 -5.95 -17.47
C THR A 77 -4.53 -5.26 -16.20
N ASN A 78 -3.82 -5.45 -15.09
CA ASN A 78 -4.23 -4.90 -13.79
C ASN A 78 -3.76 -3.46 -13.58
N VAL A 79 -2.55 -3.10 -14.05
CA VAL A 79 -2.03 -1.74 -13.85
C VAL A 79 -2.88 -0.70 -14.58
N LEU A 80 -3.28 -0.96 -15.82
CA LEU A 80 -4.16 -0.06 -16.59
C LEU A 80 -5.54 0.10 -15.94
N LYS A 81 -6.20 -1.01 -15.57
CA LYS A 81 -7.48 -0.97 -14.85
C LYS A 81 -7.39 -0.24 -13.51
N LEU A 82 -6.26 -0.37 -12.81
CA LEU A 82 -6.06 0.31 -11.52
C LEU A 82 -5.81 1.82 -11.71
N ILE A 83 -5.14 2.24 -12.79
CA ILE A 83 -5.01 3.66 -13.17
C ILE A 83 -6.38 4.28 -13.45
N GLU A 84 -7.20 3.61 -14.27
CA GLU A 84 -8.57 4.04 -14.60
C GLU A 84 -9.48 4.12 -13.37
N SER A 85 -9.26 3.26 -12.38
CA SER A 85 -10.03 3.25 -11.13
C SER A 85 -9.68 4.39 -10.15
N GLY A 86 -8.85 5.36 -10.53
CA GLY A 86 -8.40 6.47 -9.68
C GLY A 86 -7.41 6.06 -8.60
N GLN A 87 -6.81 4.88 -8.69
CA GLN A 87 -5.91 4.31 -7.69
C GLN A 87 -4.43 4.44 -8.06
N SER A 88 -4.09 5.35 -8.99
CA SER A 88 -2.72 5.57 -9.47
C SER A 88 -1.71 5.76 -8.35
N GLY A 89 -2.04 6.53 -7.31
CA GLY A 89 -1.16 6.72 -6.14
C GLY A 89 -0.93 5.44 -5.34
N LEU A 90 -1.95 4.58 -5.19
CA LEU A 90 -1.83 3.28 -4.53
C LEU A 90 -0.97 2.31 -5.33
N VAL A 91 -1.15 2.29 -6.65
CA VAL A 91 -0.32 1.48 -7.55
C VAL A 91 1.13 1.92 -7.46
N LEU A 92 1.38 3.22 -7.55
CA LEU A 92 2.73 3.79 -7.47
C LEU A 92 3.41 3.44 -6.13
N LEU A 93 2.68 3.57 -5.02
CA LEU A 93 3.17 3.18 -3.69
C LEU A 93 3.49 1.69 -3.60
N ASN A 94 2.63 0.82 -4.17
CA ASN A 94 2.86 -0.62 -4.13
C ASN A 94 4.09 -1.04 -4.96
N LEU A 95 4.24 -0.46 -6.15
CA LEU A 95 5.42 -0.68 -6.99
C LEU A 95 6.68 -0.24 -6.25
N PHE A 96 6.62 0.93 -5.62
CA PHE A 96 7.72 1.44 -4.81
C PHE A 96 8.11 0.49 -3.67
N LEU A 97 7.16 0.09 -2.82
CA LEU A 97 7.43 -0.81 -1.69
C LEU A 97 7.96 -2.18 -2.15
N SER A 98 7.43 -2.70 -3.25
CA SER A 98 7.89 -3.96 -3.84
C SER A 98 9.35 -3.88 -4.28
N ASN A 99 9.74 -2.77 -4.93
CA ASN A 99 11.13 -2.54 -5.35
C ASN A 99 12.08 -2.39 -4.15
N MET A 100 11.66 -1.72 -3.08
CA MET A 100 12.46 -1.63 -1.85
C MET A 100 12.71 -3.01 -1.22
N GLN A 101 11.66 -3.82 -1.07
CA GLN A 101 11.77 -5.16 -0.49
C GLN A 101 12.73 -6.04 -1.29
N LYS A 102 12.67 -5.98 -2.63
CA LYS A 102 13.56 -6.73 -3.51
C LYS A 102 15.03 -6.36 -3.30
N ARG A 103 15.35 -5.07 -3.18
CA ARG A 103 16.73 -4.59 -3.00
C ARG A 103 17.32 -4.98 -1.65
N LEU A 104 16.52 -4.98 -0.59
CA LEU A 104 16.94 -5.51 0.71
C LEU A 104 17.23 -7.02 0.61
N GLY A 105 16.54 -7.74 -0.28
CA GLY A 105 16.73 -9.17 -0.54
C GLY A 105 17.99 -9.55 -1.31
N GLU A 106 18.32 -8.76 -2.34
CA GLU A 106 19.43 -9.05 -3.26
C GLU A 106 20.80 -9.17 -2.56
N ASN A 107 21.03 -8.41 -1.48
CA ASN A 107 22.28 -8.42 -0.73
C ASN A 107 22.49 -9.69 0.13
N VAL A 108 21.45 -10.52 0.31
CA VAL A 108 21.48 -11.72 1.16
C VAL A 108 21.43 -13.02 0.32
N GLY A 109 21.36 -12.91 -1.01
CA GLY A 109 21.33 -14.06 -1.93
C GLY A 109 20.05 -14.91 -1.86
N VAL A 110 19.01 -14.42 -1.18
CA VAL A 110 17.69 -15.05 -1.05
C VAL A 110 16.65 -14.09 -1.63
N LYS A 111 15.77 -14.58 -2.51
CA LYS A 111 14.70 -13.73 -3.04
C LYS A 111 13.61 -13.59 -1.98
N PRO A 112 13.05 -12.39 -1.78
CA PRO A 112 11.93 -12.23 -0.86
C PRO A 112 10.77 -13.16 -1.21
N GLY A 113 10.34 -13.96 -0.22
CA GLY A 113 9.25 -14.93 -0.38
C GLY A 113 9.69 -16.34 -0.78
N ASP A 114 10.99 -16.63 -0.88
CA ASP A 114 11.51 -17.99 -1.15
C ASP A 114 11.03 -18.99 -0.09
N GLU A 115 10.88 -18.57 1.16
CA GLU A 115 10.35 -19.39 2.25
C GLU A 115 8.89 -19.80 2.03
N MET A 116 8.04 -18.90 1.50
CA MET A 116 6.67 -19.26 1.12
C MET A 116 6.65 -20.11 -0.15
N LYS A 117 7.58 -19.84 -1.08
CA LYS A 117 7.67 -20.58 -2.33
C LYS A 117 7.94 -22.07 -2.07
N ILE A 118 8.87 -22.39 -1.18
CA ILE A 118 9.14 -23.78 -0.77
C ILE A 118 7.90 -24.45 -0.18
N ALA A 119 7.12 -23.74 0.64
CA ALA A 119 5.89 -24.28 1.19
C ALA A 119 4.83 -24.57 0.11
N VAL A 120 4.71 -23.69 -0.88
CA VAL A 120 3.81 -23.87 -2.05
C VAL A 120 4.27 -25.04 -2.91
N GLU A 121 5.56 -25.12 -3.23
CA GLU A 121 6.14 -26.21 -4.04
C GLU A 121 5.96 -27.56 -3.35
N TYR A 122 6.19 -27.63 -2.03
CA TYR A 122 5.90 -28.83 -1.25
C TYR A 122 4.43 -29.24 -1.39
N ALA A 123 3.49 -28.32 -1.16
CA ALA A 123 2.06 -28.60 -1.23
C ALA A 123 1.65 -29.13 -2.62
N GLN A 124 2.23 -28.57 -3.70
CA GLN A 124 2.00 -29.04 -5.06
C GLN A 124 2.58 -30.45 -5.30
N GLN A 125 3.80 -30.72 -4.84
CA GLN A 125 4.48 -32.00 -5.03
C GLN A 125 3.81 -33.14 -4.26
N THR A 126 3.39 -32.88 -3.02
CA THR A 126 2.75 -33.87 -2.15
C THR A 126 1.23 -33.95 -2.33
N LYS A 127 0.65 -33.07 -3.15
CA LYS A 127 -0.80 -32.86 -3.28
C LYS A 127 -1.48 -32.54 -1.95
N THR A 128 -0.74 -31.93 -1.02
CA THR A 128 -1.29 -31.41 0.23
C THR A 128 -2.09 -30.14 -0.08
N PRO A 129 -3.33 -30.00 0.41
CA PRO A 129 -4.09 -28.76 0.24
C PRO A 129 -3.32 -27.52 0.71
N LEU A 130 -3.32 -26.48 -0.13
CA LEU A 130 -2.71 -25.19 0.15
C LEU A 130 -3.77 -24.20 0.66
N LEU A 131 -3.49 -23.54 1.79
CA LEU A 131 -4.31 -22.48 2.36
C LEU A 131 -3.63 -21.11 2.16
N LEU A 132 -4.34 -20.19 1.50
CA LEU A 132 -3.95 -18.79 1.44
C LEU A 132 -4.49 -18.06 2.66
N MET A 133 -3.59 -17.64 3.54
CA MET A 133 -3.95 -17.16 4.87
C MET A 133 -4.08 -15.64 4.97
N ASP A 134 -3.70 -14.88 3.94
CA ASP A 134 -3.70 -13.41 3.99
C ASP A 134 -4.83 -12.81 3.15
N ARG A 135 -5.21 -11.59 3.50
CA ARG A 135 -6.20 -10.81 2.74
C ARG A 135 -5.52 -10.10 1.57
N SER A 136 -6.32 -9.73 0.58
CA SER A 136 -5.87 -8.89 -0.54
C SER A 136 -5.11 -7.66 -0.06
N LEU A 137 -3.87 -7.51 -0.54
CA LEU A 137 -3.04 -6.34 -0.27
C LEU A 137 -3.76 -5.03 -0.64
N GLN A 138 -4.57 -5.05 -1.71
CA GLN A 138 -5.32 -3.86 -2.13
C GLN A 138 -6.35 -3.44 -1.07
N ILE A 139 -7.04 -4.40 -0.45
CA ILE A 139 -7.98 -4.13 0.65
C ILE A 139 -7.21 -3.60 1.85
N THR A 140 -6.10 -4.26 2.22
CA THR A 140 -5.22 -3.83 3.33
C THR A 140 -4.78 -2.38 3.16
N MET A 141 -4.25 -2.02 2.00
CA MET A 141 -3.74 -0.67 1.73
C MET A 141 -4.86 0.37 1.70
N LYS A 142 -6.02 0.05 1.10
CA LYS A 142 -7.20 0.94 1.10
C LYS A 142 -7.71 1.20 2.51
N ARG A 143 -7.80 0.17 3.35
CA ARG A 143 -8.21 0.30 4.75
C ARG A 143 -7.22 1.14 5.54
N ALA A 144 -5.92 0.89 5.36
CA ALA A 144 -4.87 1.63 6.07
C ALA A 144 -4.95 3.13 5.74
N LEU A 145 -5.10 3.47 4.45
CA LEU A 145 -5.27 4.84 4.01
C LEU A 145 -6.63 5.43 4.40
N SER A 146 -7.71 4.66 4.53
CA SER A 146 -9.00 5.20 4.99
C SER A 146 -9.01 5.57 6.48
N ASN A 147 -8.15 4.92 7.26
CA ASN A 147 -8.06 5.09 8.71
C ASN A 147 -7.13 6.24 9.15
N VAL A 148 -6.36 6.81 8.23
CA VAL A 148 -5.53 8.00 8.48
C VAL A 148 -6.16 9.28 7.92
N SER A 149 -5.96 10.38 8.64
CA SER A 149 -6.35 11.73 8.25
C SER A 149 -5.57 12.23 7.03
N LEU A 150 -6.07 13.29 6.38
CA LEU A 150 -5.37 13.91 5.25
C LEU A 150 -3.99 14.43 5.66
N TRP A 151 -3.87 15.01 6.86
CA TRP A 151 -2.59 15.49 7.40
C TRP A 151 -1.59 14.36 7.65
N GLU A 152 -2.01 13.24 8.24
CA GLU A 152 -1.15 12.07 8.41
C GLU A 152 -0.71 11.51 7.05
N LYS A 153 -1.59 11.47 6.04
CA LYS A 153 -1.22 11.08 4.67
C LYS A 153 -0.17 11.99 4.06
N LEU A 154 -0.34 13.31 4.20
CA LEU A 154 0.64 14.29 3.70
C LEU A 154 1.98 14.16 4.43
N LYS A 155 1.97 13.96 5.75
CA LYS A 155 3.18 13.74 6.55
C LYS A 155 3.91 12.45 6.14
N LEU A 156 3.18 11.34 6.00
CA LEU A 156 3.73 10.05 5.55
C LEU A 156 4.24 10.11 4.11
N GLY A 157 3.48 10.74 3.21
CA GLY A 157 3.92 10.96 1.83
C GLY A 157 5.18 11.82 1.78
N GLY A 158 5.22 12.89 2.57
CA GLY A 158 6.38 13.77 2.71
C GLY A 158 7.60 13.07 3.28
N SER A 159 7.45 12.24 4.32
CA SER A 159 8.56 11.48 4.90
C SER A 159 9.09 10.41 3.95
N LEU A 160 8.21 9.74 3.20
CA LEU A 160 8.62 8.82 2.12
C LEU A 160 9.39 9.56 1.03
N VAL A 161 8.88 10.69 0.54
CA VAL A 161 9.55 11.53 -0.47
C VAL A 161 10.90 12.03 0.06
N MET A 162 10.97 12.50 1.30
CA MET A 162 12.20 13.00 1.91
C MET A 162 13.23 11.89 2.12
N GLY A 163 12.81 10.72 2.62
CA GLY A 163 13.70 9.57 2.78
C GLY A 163 14.21 8.99 1.45
N LEU A 164 13.53 9.30 0.34
CA LEU A 164 13.91 8.85 -1.00
C LEU A 164 14.69 9.87 -1.81
N PHE A 165 14.43 11.15 -1.61
CA PHE A 165 14.86 12.24 -2.50
C PHE A 165 15.54 13.39 -1.77
N GLY A 166 15.66 13.31 -0.44
CA GLY A 166 16.50 14.23 0.32
C GLY A 166 17.97 13.88 0.15
N ASP A 167 18.74 14.78 -0.48
CA ASP A 167 20.21 14.80 -0.41
C ASP A 167 20.72 15.29 0.96
N ALA A 168 19.94 15.07 2.02
CA ALA A 168 20.38 15.30 3.39
C ALA A 168 21.07 14.01 3.84
N GLU A 169 22.39 13.99 3.65
CA GLU A 169 23.38 13.06 4.22
C GLU A 169 22.82 11.70 4.66
N GLN A 170 23.37 10.64 4.05
CA GLN A 170 23.54 9.33 4.66
C GLN A 170 24.30 9.44 6.01
N LYS A 171 23.64 9.99 7.01
CA LYS A 171 23.87 9.83 8.43
C LYS A 171 22.58 9.31 9.05
N LEU A 172 21.96 8.32 8.40
CA LEU A 172 21.57 7.15 9.17
C LEU A 172 22.87 6.51 9.62
N ASP A 173 23.41 7.11 10.68
CA ASP A 173 24.53 6.74 11.53
C ASP A 173 24.96 5.29 11.24
N GLU A 174 25.90 5.10 10.31
CA GLU A 174 26.43 3.77 9.95
C GLU A 174 26.92 3.06 11.23
N LYS A 175 27.32 3.84 12.24
CA LYS A 175 27.65 3.40 13.60
C LYS A 175 26.45 2.87 14.42
N LYS A 176 25.22 3.37 14.27
CA LYS A 176 24.03 2.79 14.93
C LYS A 176 23.50 1.54 14.24
N ILE A 177 23.74 1.41 12.94
CA ILE A 177 23.33 0.24 12.16
C ILE A 177 24.29 -0.93 12.44
N GLU A 178 25.57 -0.68 12.69
CA GLU A 178 26.53 -1.71 13.14
C GLU A 178 26.30 -2.18 14.59
N GLU A 179 25.83 -1.31 15.49
CA GLU A 179 25.59 -1.66 16.89
C GLU A 179 24.27 -2.41 17.15
N MET A 180 23.31 -2.36 16.21
CA MET A 180 22.03 -3.05 16.33
C MET A 180 21.97 -4.25 15.38
N LYS A 181 21.72 -5.45 15.92
CA LYS A 181 21.30 -6.58 15.08
C LYS A 181 20.10 -6.11 14.24
N GLN A 182 20.07 -6.48 12.96
CA GLN A 182 18.99 -6.07 12.04
C GLN A 182 17.59 -6.34 12.62
N SER A 183 17.47 -7.39 13.45
CA SER A 183 16.23 -7.73 14.13
C SER A 183 15.77 -6.74 15.19
N ASP A 184 16.70 -6.12 15.92
CA ASP A 184 16.39 -5.19 17.00
C ASP A 184 16.03 -3.81 16.41
N LEU A 185 16.66 -3.45 15.29
CA LEU A 185 16.33 -2.24 14.53
C LEU A 185 14.93 -2.31 13.92
N VAL A 186 14.58 -3.40 13.23
CA VAL A 186 13.24 -3.56 12.61
C VAL A 186 12.16 -3.54 13.69
N THR A 187 12.37 -4.22 14.81
CA THR A 187 11.41 -4.24 15.92
C THR A 187 11.20 -2.86 16.51
N LYS A 188 12.30 -2.13 16.76
CA LYS A 188 12.25 -0.78 17.29
C LYS A 188 11.58 0.20 16.32
N LEU A 189 11.87 0.10 15.02
CA LEU A 189 11.20 0.88 13.98
C LEU A 189 9.70 0.56 13.89
N MET A 190 9.32 -0.72 14.03
CA MET A 190 7.92 -1.11 14.09
C MET A 190 7.24 -0.60 15.35
N GLU A 191 7.90 -0.63 16.51
CA GLU A 191 7.39 -0.05 17.75
C GLU A 191 7.22 1.47 17.67
N ASP A 192 8.20 2.18 17.11
CA ASP A 192 8.15 3.63 16.95
C ASP A 192 7.04 4.02 15.95
N LEU A 193 6.94 3.31 14.82
CA LEU A 193 5.83 3.47 13.87
C LEU A 193 4.47 3.16 14.52
N SER A 194 4.42 2.15 15.39
CA SER A 194 3.19 1.77 16.10
C SER A 194 2.74 2.83 17.09
N LYS A 195 3.68 3.48 17.77
CA LYS A 195 3.42 4.59 18.70
C LYS A 195 2.97 5.85 17.95
N GLU A 196 3.62 6.17 16.84
CA GLU A 196 3.34 7.37 16.06
C GLU A 196 2.05 7.22 15.22
N TYR A 197 1.82 6.05 14.63
CA TYR A 197 0.68 5.76 13.75
C TYR A 197 -0.10 4.51 14.18
N PRO A 198 -0.74 4.52 15.36
CA PRO A 198 -1.43 3.34 15.91
C PRO A 198 -2.56 2.83 15.01
N LYS A 199 -3.22 3.70 14.26
CA LYS A 199 -4.28 3.33 13.29
C LYS A 199 -3.72 2.56 12.09
N LEU A 200 -2.49 2.88 11.66
CA LEU A 200 -1.81 2.14 10.60
C LEU A 200 -1.39 0.77 11.11
N LYS A 201 -0.78 0.68 12.30
CA LYS A 201 -0.42 -0.62 12.91
C LYS A 201 -1.65 -1.52 13.06
N LYS A 202 -2.76 -0.99 13.59
CA LYS A 202 -4.01 -1.74 13.70
C LYS A 202 -4.43 -2.35 12.36
N THR A 203 -4.31 -1.59 11.28
CA THR A 203 -4.81 -2.02 9.96
C THR A 203 -3.81 -2.89 9.18
N LEU A 204 -2.52 -2.57 9.26
CA LEU A 204 -1.45 -3.24 8.51
C LEU A 204 -0.93 -4.49 9.22
N VAL A 205 -1.15 -4.62 10.54
CA VAL A 205 -0.66 -5.74 11.35
C VAL A 205 -1.83 -6.44 12.03
N ASP A 206 -2.48 -5.81 13.01
CA ASP A 206 -3.45 -6.49 13.90
C ASP A 206 -4.64 -7.10 13.13
N GLU A 207 -5.19 -6.37 12.17
CA GLU A 207 -6.27 -6.88 11.32
C GLU A 207 -5.84 -8.06 10.44
N ARG A 208 -4.57 -8.09 10.01
CA ARG A 208 -4.03 -9.23 9.25
C ARG A 208 -3.81 -10.42 10.15
N ASP A 209 -3.30 -10.22 11.36
CA ASP A 209 -3.15 -11.27 12.36
C ASP A 209 -4.50 -11.94 12.67
N ALA A 210 -5.54 -11.12 12.86
CA ALA A 210 -6.91 -11.60 13.05
C ALA A 210 -7.41 -12.39 11.83
N TYR A 211 -7.14 -11.90 10.61
CA TYR A 211 -7.52 -12.57 9.37
C TYR A 211 -6.84 -13.94 9.23
N ILE A 212 -5.52 -14.00 9.43
CA ILE A 212 -4.72 -15.23 9.37
C ILE A 212 -5.20 -16.24 10.42
N ALA A 213 -5.43 -15.80 11.65
CA ALA A 213 -5.98 -16.64 12.70
C ALA A 213 -7.35 -17.21 12.31
N HIS A 214 -8.24 -16.40 11.75
CA HIS A 214 -9.54 -16.86 11.25
C HIS A 214 -9.41 -17.91 10.14
N ALA A 215 -8.50 -17.72 9.18
CA ALA A 215 -8.24 -18.67 8.12
C ALA A 215 -7.81 -20.04 8.70
N LEU A 216 -6.89 -20.04 9.66
CA LEU A 216 -6.42 -21.25 10.35
C LEU A 216 -7.53 -21.96 11.14
N ILE A 217 -8.39 -21.19 11.82
CA ILE A 217 -9.50 -21.71 12.61
C ILE A 217 -10.55 -22.40 11.71
N GLN A 218 -10.96 -21.74 10.63
CA GLN A 218 -12.06 -22.20 9.77
C GLN A 218 -11.66 -23.35 8.83
N THR A 219 -10.38 -23.47 8.51
CA THR A 219 -9.89 -24.48 7.56
C THR A 219 -10.09 -25.90 8.10
N PRO A 220 -10.67 -26.83 7.33
CA PRO A 220 -10.87 -28.22 7.78
C PRO A 220 -9.54 -28.99 7.78
N GLY A 221 -9.14 -29.59 8.91
CA GLY A 221 -7.90 -30.37 9.01
C GLY A 221 -7.47 -30.57 10.47
N LYS A 222 -6.69 -31.63 10.75
CA LYS A 222 -6.21 -31.93 12.10
C LYS A 222 -4.82 -31.38 12.34
N LYS A 223 -3.94 -31.37 11.34
CA LYS A 223 -2.60 -30.77 11.44
C LYS A 223 -2.36 -29.75 10.34
N ILE A 224 -2.13 -28.49 10.73
CA ILE A 224 -1.87 -27.39 9.80
C ILE A 224 -0.49 -26.80 10.09
N VAL A 225 0.35 -26.65 9.07
CA VAL A 225 1.59 -25.87 9.16
C VAL A 225 1.40 -24.55 8.42
N GLY A 226 1.40 -23.43 9.13
CA GLY A 226 1.30 -22.08 8.58
C GLY A 226 2.65 -21.38 8.54
N VAL A 227 3.08 -20.96 7.35
CA VAL A 227 4.30 -20.18 7.14
C VAL A 227 3.93 -18.70 7.10
N VAL A 228 4.44 -17.94 8.07
CA VAL A 228 4.09 -16.53 8.30
C VAL A 228 5.33 -15.70 8.66
N GLY A 229 5.30 -14.41 8.37
CA GLY A 229 6.31 -13.47 8.81
C GLY A 229 6.41 -13.43 10.34
N ALA A 230 7.63 -13.39 10.87
CA ALA A 230 7.87 -13.43 12.32
C ALA A 230 7.12 -12.33 13.11
N GLY A 231 6.89 -11.16 12.49
CA GLY A 231 6.14 -10.06 13.10
C GLY A 231 4.66 -10.37 13.35
N HIS A 232 4.07 -11.30 12.62
CA HIS A 232 2.65 -11.68 12.72
C HIS A 232 2.39 -12.79 13.74
N VAL A 233 3.42 -13.59 14.07
CA VAL A 233 3.25 -14.80 14.88
C VAL A 233 2.61 -14.51 16.24
N LYS A 234 3.08 -13.48 16.95
CA LYS A 234 2.57 -13.13 18.28
C LYS A 234 1.07 -12.78 18.22
N GLY A 235 0.66 -11.92 17.29
CA GLY A 235 -0.74 -11.52 17.17
C GLY A 235 -1.63 -12.67 16.73
N ILE A 236 -1.18 -13.52 15.81
CA ILE A 236 -1.93 -14.72 15.40
C ILE A 236 -2.17 -15.64 16.61
N LEU A 237 -1.14 -15.92 17.42
CA LEU A 237 -1.27 -16.75 18.62
C LEU A 237 -2.24 -16.14 19.64
N GLU A 238 -2.21 -14.83 19.84
CA GLU A 238 -3.16 -14.12 20.71
C GLU A 238 -4.61 -14.30 20.21
N HIS A 239 -4.86 -14.22 18.90
CA HIS A 239 -6.19 -14.43 18.33
C HIS A 239 -6.65 -15.90 18.40
N LEU A 240 -5.75 -16.85 18.16
CA LEU A 240 -6.03 -18.28 18.35
C LEU A 240 -6.41 -18.59 19.80
N GLU A 241 -5.72 -17.98 20.76
CA GLU A 241 -5.99 -18.14 22.20
C GLU A 241 -7.33 -17.50 22.61
N LYS A 242 -7.65 -16.32 22.09
CA LYS A 242 -8.98 -15.70 22.28
C LYS A 242 -10.10 -16.61 21.77
N HIS A 243 -9.90 -17.24 20.62
CA HIS A 243 -10.87 -18.20 20.10
C HIS A 243 -11.00 -19.42 21.01
N ARG A 244 -9.88 -19.97 21.47
CA ARG A 244 -9.83 -21.14 22.38
C ARG A 244 -10.52 -20.88 23.71
N THR A 245 -10.37 -19.68 24.27
CA THR A 245 -10.93 -19.27 25.56
C THR A 245 -12.38 -18.76 25.47
N GLY A 246 -13.01 -18.83 24.29
CA GLY A 246 -14.41 -18.44 24.10
C GLY A 246 -14.64 -16.92 23.96
N LYS A 247 -13.57 -16.11 23.91
CA LYS A 247 -13.63 -14.64 23.73
C LYS A 247 -13.80 -14.24 22.26
N LYS A 248 -14.74 -14.88 21.56
CA LYS A 248 -14.94 -14.69 20.11
C LYS A 248 -15.40 -13.28 19.76
N ASP A 249 -16.14 -12.62 20.66
CA ASP A 249 -16.64 -11.25 20.47
C ASP A 249 -15.53 -10.18 20.48
N GLU A 250 -14.33 -10.51 20.95
CA GLU A 250 -13.16 -9.62 20.90
C GLU A 250 -12.39 -9.72 19.56
N ILE A 251 -12.83 -10.58 18.63
CA ILE A 251 -12.19 -10.79 17.33
C ILE A 251 -13.05 -10.15 16.24
N ILE A 252 -12.42 -9.31 15.41
CA ILE A 252 -13.10 -8.65 14.29
C ILE A 252 -13.62 -9.72 13.31
N PRO A 253 -14.92 -9.73 12.97
CA PRO A 253 -15.48 -10.70 12.03
C PRO A 253 -14.77 -10.72 10.68
N LEU A 254 -14.56 -11.92 10.12
CA LEU A 254 -13.83 -12.11 8.85
C LEU A 254 -14.45 -11.34 7.67
N ASN A 255 -15.77 -11.24 7.61
CA ASN A 255 -16.48 -10.46 6.60
C ASN A 255 -16.15 -8.96 6.68
N GLU A 256 -16.00 -8.40 7.88
CA GLU A 256 -15.62 -7.00 8.06
C GLU A 256 -14.17 -6.73 7.66
N LEU A 257 -13.28 -7.70 7.82
CA LEU A 257 -11.87 -7.59 7.44
C LEU A 257 -11.66 -7.54 5.93
N ASN A 258 -12.63 -8.05 5.15
CA ASN A 258 -12.62 -8.08 3.68
C ASN A 258 -13.29 -6.86 3.02
N ILE A 259 -13.95 -6.00 3.80
CA ILE A 259 -14.65 -4.83 3.27
C ILE A 259 -13.80 -3.59 3.57
N VAL A 260 -13.67 -2.65 2.65
CA VAL A 260 -13.08 -1.34 2.98
C VAL A 260 -14.16 -0.52 3.69
N PRO A 261 -13.94 -0.04 4.93
CA PRO A 261 -14.97 0.69 5.66
C PRO A 261 -15.24 2.00 4.90
N THR A 262 -16.40 2.06 4.26
CA THR A 262 -16.83 3.26 3.54
C THR A 262 -17.38 4.24 4.56
N LYS A 263 -16.75 5.42 4.69
CA LYS A 263 -17.48 6.56 5.27
C LYS A 263 -18.69 6.80 4.38
N LYS A 264 -19.91 6.87 4.94
CA LYS A 264 -21.11 7.23 4.17
C LYS A 264 -20.82 8.57 3.46
N LYS A 265 -20.55 8.50 2.16
CA LYS A 265 -20.35 9.70 1.34
C LYS A 265 -21.72 10.16 0.89
N ASN A 266 -22.14 11.34 1.32
CA ASN A 266 -23.29 11.99 0.73
C ASN A 266 -22.90 12.37 -0.69
N LYS A 267 -23.50 11.75 -1.71
CA LYS A 267 -23.21 12.00 -3.14
C LYS A 267 -23.28 13.49 -3.50
N TRP A 268 -24.12 14.26 -2.81
CA TRP A 268 -24.24 15.71 -2.99
C TRP A 268 -22.97 16.49 -2.62
N MET A 269 -22.12 15.97 -1.73
CA MET A 269 -20.86 16.63 -1.34
C MET A 269 -19.84 16.65 -2.48
N GLU A 270 -19.96 15.73 -3.45
CA GLU A 270 -19.14 15.72 -4.66
C GLU A 270 -19.45 16.93 -5.55
N TRP A 271 -20.69 17.44 -5.50
CA TRP A 271 -21.15 18.65 -6.20
C TRP A 271 -20.99 19.93 -5.37
N GLY A 272 -20.45 19.84 -4.15
CA GLY A 272 -20.28 21.01 -3.28
C GLY A 272 -19.40 22.09 -3.90
N ILE A 273 -18.21 21.72 -4.40
CA ILE A 273 -17.28 22.67 -5.04
C ILE A 273 -17.91 23.33 -6.29
N PRO A 274 -18.50 22.57 -7.24
CA PRO A 274 -19.14 23.16 -8.42
C PRO A 274 -20.31 24.08 -8.08
N ILE A 275 -21.16 23.68 -7.13
CA ILE A 275 -22.30 24.50 -6.70
C ILE A 275 -21.82 25.80 -6.06
N VAL A 276 -20.83 25.73 -5.16
CA VAL A 276 -20.24 26.91 -4.52
C VAL A 276 -19.58 27.82 -5.55
N PHE A 277 -18.85 27.26 -6.51
CA PHE A 277 -18.24 28.03 -7.59
C PHE A 277 -19.28 28.78 -8.42
N VAL A 278 -20.34 28.11 -8.86
CA VAL A 278 -21.43 28.73 -9.63
C VAL A 278 -22.16 29.78 -8.80
N ALA A 279 -22.42 29.51 -7.52
CA ALA A 279 -23.07 30.47 -6.62
C ALA A 279 -22.24 31.75 -6.45
N ILE A 280 -20.92 31.63 -6.23
CA ILE A 280 -20.00 32.78 -6.14
C ILE A 280 -19.96 33.52 -7.48
N PHE A 281 -19.85 32.79 -8.59
CA PHE A 281 -19.80 33.40 -9.93
C PHE A 281 -21.05 34.23 -10.23
N ILE A 282 -22.25 33.69 -9.94
CA ILE A 282 -23.53 34.40 -10.11
C ILE A 282 -23.61 35.60 -9.17
N TRP A 283 -23.22 35.44 -7.90
CA TRP A 283 -23.24 36.53 -6.93
C TRP A 283 -22.34 37.71 -7.38
N LEU A 284 -21.13 37.41 -7.85
CA LEU A 284 -20.22 38.42 -8.42
C LEU A 284 -20.76 39.08 -9.66
N PHE A 285 -21.46 38.32 -10.51
CA PHE A 285 -22.08 38.87 -11.71
C PHE A 285 -23.17 39.89 -11.36
N LEU A 286 -23.97 39.59 -10.33
CA LEU A 286 -25.06 40.46 -9.90
C LEU A 286 -24.57 41.73 -9.19
N GLN A 287 -23.47 41.65 -8.43
CA GLN A 287 -22.93 42.79 -7.65
C GLN A 287 -21.91 43.62 -8.42
N GLY A 288 -20.96 42.96 -9.09
CA GLY A 288 -19.81 43.58 -9.75
C GLY A 288 -19.82 43.47 -11.28
N GLY A 289 -20.88 42.90 -11.87
CA GLY A 289 -21.01 42.77 -13.32
C GLY A 289 -20.04 41.77 -13.96
N VAL A 290 -19.91 41.88 -15.29
CA VAL A 290 -19.10 40.97 -16.13
C VAL A 290 -17.62 41.00 -15.72
N GLU A 291 -17.08 42.18 -15.39
CA GLU A 291 -15.67 42.36 -15.06
C GLU A 291 -15.27 41.54 -13.83
N SER A 292 -15.98 41.68 -12.71
CA SER A 292 -15.70 40.92 -11.48
C SER A 292 -15.83 39.40 -11.67
N SER A 293 -16.83 38.95 -12.43
CA SER A 293 -16.98 37.52 -12.77
C SER A 293 -15.83 36.99 -13.63
N LEU A 294 -15.38 37.77 -14.61
CA LEU A 294 -14.24 37.40 -15.45
C LEU A 294 -12.93 37.39 -14.67
N HIS A 295 -12.72 38.34 -13.76
CA HIS A 295 -11.56 38.33 -12.87
C HIS A 295 -11.53 37.08 -11.98
N PHE A 296 -12.66 36.76 -11.33
CA PHE A 296 -12.78 35.54 -10.52
C PHE A 296 -12.48 34.27 -11.34
N PHE A 297 -13.08 34.16 -12.54
CA PHE A 297 -12.82 33.04 -13.43
C PHE A 297 -11.37 32.98 -13.90
N ALA A 298 -10.75 34.12 -14.23
CA ALA A 298 -9.36 34.18 -14.68
C ALA A 298 -8.40 33.69 -13.58
N PHE A 299 -8.61 34.10 -12.33
CA PHE A 299 -7.82 33.61 -11.20
C PHE A 299 -8.03 32.10 -10.95
N TRP A 300 -9.27 31.62 -11.04
CA TRP A 300 -9.55 30.18 -10.98
C TRP A 300 -8.84 29.40 -12.09
N PHE A 301 -8.96 29.90 -13.33
CA PHE A 301 -8.34 29.33 -14.51
C PHE A 301 -6.82 29.26 -14.38
N ILE A 302 -6.19 30.39 -14.08
CA ILE A 302 -4.73 30.52 -14.00
C ILE A 302 -4.19 29.72 -12.81
N GLY A 303 -4.81 29.82 -11.63
CA GLY A 303 -4.35 29.13 -10.43
C GLY A 303 -4.37 27.61 -10.59
N HIS A 304 -5.49 27.06 -11.09
CA HIS A 304 -5.58 25.63 -11.40
C HIS A 304 -4.66 25.22 -12.55
N GLY A 305 -4.63 26.02 -13.63
CA GLY A 305 -3.80 25.76 -14.80
C GLY A 305 -2.32 25.67 -14.44
N ILE A 306 -1.77 26.67 -13.75
CA ILE A 306 -0.34 26.73 -13.39
C ILE A 306 0.02 25.59 -12.43
N LEU A 307 -0.68 25.43 -11.31
CA LEU A 307 -0.28 24.46 -10.30
C LEU A 307 -0.42 23.02 -10.80
N ALA A 308 -1.47 22.70 -11.57
CA ALA A 308 -1.60 21.39 -12.20
C ALA A 308 -0.52 21.16 -13.27
N ALA A 309 -0.23 22.16 -14.11
CA ALA A 309 0.82 22.08 -15.14
C ALA A 309 2.22 21.91 -14.53
N LEU A 310 2.52 22.59 -13.42
CA LEU A 310 3.76 22.38 -12.65
C LEU A 310 3.83 20.94 -12.11
N GLY A 311 2.71 20.39 -11.64
CA GLY A 311 2.60 18.98 -11.26
C GLY A 311 2.91 18.03 -12.42
N ALA A 312 2.33 18.27 -13.60
CA ALA A 312 2.61 17.49 -14.80
C ALA A 312 4.09 17.58 -15.21
N LEU A 313 4.66 18.79 -15.20
CA LEU A 313 6.07 19.04 -15.50
C LEU A 313 7.00 18.32 -14.51
N ALA A 314 6.69 18.37 -13.21
CA ALA A 314 7.42 17.64 -12.18
C ALA A 314 7.30 16.12 -12.34
N GLY A 315 6.23 15.62 -12.97
CA GLY A 315 6.09 14.22 -13.38
C GLY A 315 6.95 13.84 -14.59
N GLY A 316 7.53 14.82 -15.28
CA GLY A 316 8.26 14.63 -16.52
C GLY A 316 7.34 14.54 -17.74
N ALA A 317 6.16 15.16 -17.70
CA ALA A 317 5.23 15.18 -18.83
C ALA A 317 5.81 15.93 -20.03
N HIS A 318 5.40 15.53 -21.23
CA HIS A 318 5.73 16.28 -22.43
C HIS A 318 5.06 17.67 -22.44
N TRP A 319 5.65 18.66 -23.11
CA TRP A 319 5.15 20.04 -23.11
C TRP A 319 3.71 20.17 -23.62
N THR A 320 3.28 19.31 -24.57
CA THR A 320 1.89 19.27 -25.05
C THR A 320 0.92 18.83 -23.96
N THR A 321 1.33 17.89 -23.10
CA THR A 321 0.56 17.44 -21.94
C THR A 321 0.50 18.54 -20.89
N VAL A 322 1.63 19.22 -20.62
CA VAL A 322 1.69 20.37 -19.72
C VAL A 322 0.73 21.48 -20.19
N LEU A 323 0.74 21.81 -21.48
CA LEU A 323 -0.17 22.80 -22.06
C LEU A 323 -1.64 22.36 -21.98
N GLY A 324 -1.94 21.10 -22.32
CA GLY A 324 -3.32 20.61 -22.22
C GLY A 324 -3.85 20.60 -20.80
N VAL A 325 -3.01 20.24 -19.82
CA VAL A 325 -3.35 20.33 -18.39
C VAL A 325 -3.59 21.79 -17.99
N PHE A 326 -2.72 22.72 -18.38
CA PHE A 326 -2.91 24.15 -18.10
C PHE A 326 -4.28 24.65 -18.58
N LEU A 327 -4.69 24.26 -19.79
CA LEU A 327 -5.95 24.69 -20.40
C LEU A 327 -7.20 24.00 -19.84
N THR A 328 -7.08 22.83 -19.20
CA THR A 328 -8.23 21.99 -18.81
C THR A 328 -8.37 21.76 -17.31
N ALA A 329 -7.34 22.05 -16.50
CA ALA A 329 -7.34 21.79 -15.06
C ALA A 329 -8.46 22.53 -14.31
N TRP A 330 -8.78 23.76 -14.72
CA TRP A 330 -9.88 24.55 -14.14
C TRP A 330 -11.23 23.85 -14.24
N PHE A 331 -11.46 23.13 -15.33
CA PHE A 331 -12.69 22.39 -15.58
C PHE A 331 -12.70 21.08 -14.79
N ALA A 332 -11.58 20.37 -14.78
CA ALA A 332 -11.43 19.14 -14.00
C ALA A 332 -11.64 19.40 -12.49
N ALA A 333 -11.20 20.55 -11.96
CA ALA A 333 -11.44 20.94 -10.58
C ALA A 333 -12.93 21.14 -10.24
N LEU A 334 -13.77 21.45 -11.25
CA LEU A 334 -15.22 21.61 -11.12
C LEU A 334 -16.01 20.35 -11.53
N HIS A 335 -15.36 19.29 -12.00
CA HIS A 335 -16.05 18.10 -12.46
C HIS A 335 -15.80 16.93 -11.50
N PRO A 336 -16.81 16.45 -10.74
CA PRO A 336 -16.56 15.46 -9.69
C PRO A 336 -16.03 14.11 -10.17
N LEU A 337 -16.23 13.80 -11.47
CA LEU A 337 -15.83 12.55 -12.09
C LEU A 337 -14.56 12.67 -12.96
N ILE A 338 -13.95 13.85 -13.07
CA ILE A 338 -12.76 14.05 -13.93
C ILE A 338 -11.66 14.72 -13.12
N ALA A 339 -10.52 14.06 -12.99
CA ALA A 339 -9.35 14.63 -12.32
C ALA A 339 -8.36 15.17 -13.36
N ALA A 340 -7.68 16.29 -13.05
CA ALA A 340 -6.70 16.91 -13.95
C ALA A 340 -5.58 15.92 -14.34
N GLY A 341 -5.17 15.06 -13.42
CA GLY A 341 -4.19 14.01 -13.66
C GLY A 341 -4.67 12.91 -14.61
N TRP A 342 -5.98 12.64 -14.72
CA TRP A 342 -6.49 11.68 -15.71
C TRP A 342 -6.42 12.27 -17.13
N ILE A 343 -6.68 13.56 -17.27
CA ILE A 343 -6.46 14.27 -18.54
C ILE A 343 -4.97 14.20 -18.90
N ALA A 344 -4.09 14.52 -17.95
CA ALA A 344 -2.64 14.42 -18.15
C ALA A 344 -2.20 13.00 -18.57
N ALA A 345 -2.70 11.98 -17.87
CA ALA A 345 -2.40 10.57 -18.15
C ALA A 345 -2.86 10.15 -19.55
N ALA A 346 -4.08 10.53 -19.93
CA ALA A 346 -4.63 10.21 -21.24
C ALA A 346 -3.86 10.91 -22.37
N MET A 347 -3.49 12.17 -22.17
CA MET A 347 -2.67 12.91 -23.14
C MET A 347 -1.28 12.31 -23.29
N GLU A 348 -0.62 11.98 -22.18
CA GLU A 348 0.72 11.38 -22.20
C GLU A 348 0.68 9.96 -22.78
N ALA A 349 -0.29 9.14 -22.39
CA ALA A 349 -0.43 7.77 -22.90
C ALA A 349 -0.76 7.73 -24.39
N LYS A 350 -1.52 8.71 -24.91
CA LYS A 350 -1.76 8.84 -26.37
C LYS A 350 -0.48 9.17 -27.13
N ARG A 351 0.44 9.90 -26.51
CA ARG A 351 1.71 10.29 -27.11
C ARG A 351 2.75 9.18 -27.00
N ASP A 352 2.97 8.68 -25.80
CA ASP A 352 3.98 7.67 -25.50
C ASP A 352 3.35 6.49 -24.76
N ALA A 353 2.65 5.65 -25.54
CA ALA A 353 1.95 4.50 -25.01
C ALA A 353 2.94 3.52 -24.33
N PRO A 354 2.63 3.03 -23.12
CA PRO A 354 3.41 1.98 -22.48
C PRO A 354 3.49 0.72 -23.34
N ALA A 355 4.70 0.20 -23.53
CA ALA A 355 4.94 -1.07 -24.19
C ALA A 355 5.08 -2.20 -23.16
N MET A 356 4.99 -3.45 -23.62
CA MET A 356 5.15 -4.64 -22.76
C MET A 356 6.42 -4.61 -21.90
N LYS A 357 7.53 -4.10 -22.47
CA LYS A 357 8.82 -3.95 -21.77
C LYS A 357 8.77 -3.01 -20.55
N ASP A 358 7.86 -2.03 -20.58
CA ASP A 358 7.71 -1.06 -19.50
C ASP A 358 7.02 -1.71 -18.30
N PHE A 359 6.10 -2.64 -18.54
CA PHE A 359 5.50 -3.43 -17.46
C PHE A 359 6.53 -4.41 -16.89
N THR A 360 7.25 -5.17 -17.72
CA THR A 360 8.25 -6.15 -17.25
C THR A 360 9.49 -5.52 -16.60
N SER A 361 9.61 -4.19 -16.54
CA SER A 361 10.73 -3.49 -15.89
C SER A 361 10.31 -2.70 -14.65
N LEU A 362 9.05 -2.86 -14.20
CA LEU A 362 8.53 -2.20 -13.00
C LEU A 362 9.25 -2.62 -11.72
N ASP A 363 9.92 -3.76 -11.74
CA ASP A 363 10.67 -4.37 -10.64
C ASP A 363 12.16 -4.00 -10.61
N LYS A 364 12.59 -3.09 -11.50
CA LYS A 364 13.97 -2.56 -11.62
C LYS A 364 14.03 -1.06 -11.35
N LEU A 365 13.00 -0.50 -10.73
CA LEU A 365 12.87 0.93 -10.54
C LEU A 365 13.53 1.37 -9.24
N ASN A 366 14.77 1.86 -9.40
CA ASN A 366 15.71 2.03 -8.30
C ASN A 366 15.98 3.47 -7.85
N SER A 367 15.40 4.46 -8.51
CA SER A 367 15.57 5.89 -8.20
C SER A 367 14.44 6.73 -8.78
N LEU A 368 14.28 7.99 -8.34
CA LEU A 368 13.31 8.92 -8.93
C LEU A 368 13.49 9.05 -10.45
N GLY A 369 14.76 9.08 -10.90
CA GLY A 369 15.10 9.08 -12.31
C GLY A 369 14.62 7.83 -13.06
N SER A 370 14.67 6.65 -12.44
CA SER A 370 14.15 5.43 -13.06
C SER A 370 12.62 5.43 -13.19
N PHE A 371 11.90 5.96 -12.19
CA PHE A 371 10.44 6.08 -12.23
C PHE A 371 9.98 7.03 -13.34
N ARG A 372 10.74 8.09 -13.63
CA ARG A 372 10.47 9.00 -14.76
C ARG A 372 10.84 8.41 -16.13
N LYS A 373 11.77 7.45 -16.19
CA LYS A 373 12.23 6.84 -17.44
C LYS A 373 11.34 5.70 -17.93
N ASN A 374 10.64 5.03 -17.02
CA ASN A 374 9.68 3.98 -17.36
C ASN A 374 8.31 4.60 -17.64
N ARG A 375 7.74 4.34 -18.82
CA ARG A 375 6.51 5.00 -19.29
C ARG A 375 5.31 4.79 -18.37
N VAL A 376 5.16 3.59 -17.81
CA VAL A 376 4.05 3.26 -16.90
C VAL A 376 4.15 4.11 -15.64
N THR A 377 5.32 4.13 -15.00
CA THR A 377 5.50 4.89 -13.76
C THR A 377 5.58 6.38 -13.98
N GLN A 378 6.04 6.84 -15.14
CA GLN A 378 6.02 8.24 -15.53
C GLN A 378 4.57 8.72 -15.65
N ILE A 379 3.70 7.99 -16.37
CA ILE A 379 2.28 8.32 -16.48
C ILE A 379 1.60 8.34 -15.10
N LEU A 380 1.89 7.35 -14.25
CA LEU A 380 1.41 7.32 -12.86
C LEU A 380 1.87 8.55 -12.06
N LEU A 381 3.14 8.93 -12.18
CA LEU A 381 3.73 10.08 -11.49
C LEU A 381 3.12 11.39 -11.98
N ILE A 382 2.97 11.56 -13.29
CA ILE A 382 2.27 12.70 -13.92
C ILE A 382 0.85 12.80 -13.38
N THR A 383 0.11 11.68 -13.32
CA THR A 383 -1.25 11.64 -12.79
C THR A 383 -1.31 12.14 -11.34
N VAL A 384 -0.45 11.60 -10.47
CA VAL A 384 -0.46 11.90 -9.04
C VAL A 384 -0.05 13.36 -8.78
N LEU A 385 1.03 13.83 -9.41
CA LEU A 385 1.55 15.18 -9.21
C LEU A 385 0.62 16.25 -9.81
N THR A 386 0.00 15.98 -10.96
CA THR A 386 -1.01 16.89 -11.54
C THR A 386 -2.23 17.02 -10.63
N ASN A 387 -2.72 15.90 -10.08
CA ASN A 387 -3.82 15.93 -9.11
C ASN A 387 -3.44 16.68 -7.83
N LEU A 388 -2.20 16.52 -7.34
CA LEU A 388 -1.70 17.27 -6.20
C LEU A 388 -1.67 18.78 -6.48
N GLY A 389 -1.16 19.17 -7.65
CA GLY A 389 -1.16 20.57 -8.10
C GLY A 389 -2.57 21.17 -8.17
N SER A 390 -3.51 20.45 -8.77
CA SER A 390 -4.91 20.88 -8.82
C SER A 390 -5.55 20.98 -7.43
N MET A 391 -5.24 20.07 -6.50
CA MET A 391 -5.75 20.12 -5.13
C MET A 391 -5.17 21.30 -4.34
N LEU A 392 -3.87 21.58 -4.50
CA LEU A 392 -3.22 22.76 -3.91
C LEU A 392 -3.84 24.05 -4.43
N ALA A 393 -4.18 24.11 -5.73
CA ALA A 393 -4.91 25.25 -6.29
C ALA A 393 -6.27 25.45 -5.59
N THR A 394 -7.06 24.40 -5.36
CA THR A 394 -8.32 24.55 -4.61
C THR A 394 -8.11 25.14 -3.21
N ILE A 395 -7.05 24.72 -2.52
CA ILE A 395 -6.72 25.19 -1.16
C ILE A 395 -6.24 26.64 -1.15
N LEU A 396 -5.48 27.07 -2.16
CA LEU A 396 -4.87 28.41 -2.21
C LEU A 396 -5.77 29.45 -2.88
N VAL A 397 -6.44 29.06 -3.97
CA VAL A 397 -7.21 29.98 -4.83
C VAL A 397 -8.53 30.35 -4.19
N ILE A 398 -9.24 29.42 -3.54
CA ILE A 398 -10.55 29.73 -2.91
C ILE A 398 -10.40 30.78 -1.80
N PRO A 399 -9.52 30.63 -0.78
CA PRO A 399 -9.37 31.64 0.27
C PRO A 399 -8.87 32.98 -0.27
N TYR A 400 -7.96 32.96 -1.24
CA TYR A 400 -7.46 34.18 -1.87
C TYR A 400 -8.59 34.93 -2.59
N LEU A 401 -9.40 34.23 -3.39
CA LEU A 401 -10.55 34.82 -4.07
C LEU A 401 -11.53 35.44 -3.08
N VAL A 402 -11.84 34.74 -1.98
CA VAL A 402 -12.69 35.31 -0.91
C VAL A 402 -12.07 36.56 -0.30
N SER A 403 -10.75 36.61 -0.08
CA SER A 403 -10.07 37.77 0.51
C SER A 403 -9.98 38.99 -0.41
N VAL A 404 -9.98 38.80 -1.73
CA VAL A 404 -9.94 39.89 -2.72
C VAL A 404 -11.34 40.49 -2.95
N LEU A 405 -12.39 39.75 -2.57
CA LEU A 405 -13.80 40.11 -2.77
C LEU A 405 -14.50 40.59 -1.49
N ALA A 406 -13.82 40.51 -0.33
CA ALA A 406 -14.24 41.06 0.95
C ALA A 406 -13.57 42.42 1.18
#